data_AF-A0A8S9WP60-F1
#
_entry.id   AF-A0A8S9WP60-F1
#
_cell.length_a   1.000
_cell.length_b   1.000
_cell.length_c   1.000
_cell.angle_alpha   90.00
_cell.angle_beta   90.00
_cell.angle_gamma   90.00
#
_symmetry.space_group_name_H-M   'P 1'
#
loop_
_entity.id
_entity.type
_entity.pdbx_description
1 polymer ?
#
loop_
_entity_poly.entity_id
_entity_poly.type
_entity_poly.pdbx_seq_one_letter_code
_entity_poly.pdbx_strand_id
1 'polypeptide(L)'
;MGKNLGYPTGDSDGLTPYGFYYVLTNTKDGARQSAFKAFLRPIRNRANLHVTKRSKVTKILIDPTTKTAYGVEYVKNNKKYTVRAKKEVILSAGSLNSPQLLMLSGVGPEEHLKEMGIPVIQNLKVGDNMQDHVSMAGLAFLVNDTVSIIESRFTSARYILDYWVRGEGPYTLPGGAEAVAFVSTKLNDDRRHPDMELVFGPGAFTGDTGGSLRACFNMNDSFYQQVYKPSVRGARRLQRGAGAPPTEKSSRGAVRLRSKNPFHWPLLYPNYFNERDLRTMVEGIKMEDQKEGSVGVIRRSEGITRDRVHLGWIRCLEGSWKKNRFGGSVTRGPPSGLRPIIM
;
A
#
# COMPACT_ATOMS: atom_id res chain seq x y z
N MET A 1 21.60 10.83 -8.55
CA MET A 1 21.63 10.85 -7.06
C MET A 1 22.38 9.64 -6.51
N GLY A 2 21.90 8.40 -6.71
CA GLY A 2 22.57 7.18 -6.20
C GLY A 2 24.07 7.13 -6.47
N LYS A 3 24.49 7.36 -7.73
CA LYS A 3 25.90 7.43 -8.14
C LYS A 3 26.74 8.46 -7.36
N ASN A 4 26.19 9.65 -7.07
CA ASN A 4 26.89 10.70 -6.32
C ASN A 4 27.02 10.38 -4.83
N LEU A 5 26.14 9.52 -4.31
CA LEU A 5 26.13 9.07 -2.93
C LEU A 5 26.85 7.72 -2.76
N GLY A 6 27.51 7.21 -3.81
CA GLY A 6 28.24 5.94 -3.78
C GLY A 6 27.36 4.69 -3.73
N TYR A 7 26.06 4.79 -3.99
CA TYR A 7 25.17 3.64 -4.04
C TYR A 7 25.23 2.95 -5.41
N PRO A 8 25.08 1.62 -5.48
CA PRO A 8 24.90 0.93 -6.74
C PRO A 8 23.62 1.41 -7.44
N THR A 9 23.69 1.43 -8.77
CA THR A 9 22.61 1.90 -9.65
C THR A 9 22.42 0.96 -10.82
N GLY A 10 21.20 0.86 -11.34
CA GLY A 10 20.86 0.03 -12.49
C GLY A 10 19.46 -0.52 -12.36
N ASP A 11 19.29 -1.77 -12.78
CA ASP A 11 18.05 -2.52 -12.57
C ASP A 11 18.11 -3.28 -11.24
N SER A 12 16.96 -3.38 -10.56
CA SER A 12 16.85 -4.24 -9.39
C SER A 12 16.86 -5.70 -9.85
N ASP A 13 18.04 -6.28 -9.99
CA ASP A 13 18.24 -7.69 -10.38
C ASP A 13 17.78 -8.70 -9.31
N GLY A 14 17.29 -8.20 -8.16
CA GLY A 14 16.81 -8.99 -7.03
C GLY A 14 17.92 -9.60 -6.18
N LEU A 15 19.19 -9.49 -6.61
CA LEU A 15 20.35 -10.04 -5.91
C LEU A 15 21.00 -9.02 -4.97
N THR A 16 20.94 -7.74 -5.33
CA THR A 16 21.39 -6.66 -4.45
C THR A 16 20.20 -5.84 -3.95
N PRO A 17 19.75 -6.02 -2.69
CA PRO A 17 18.62 -5.27 -2.20
C PRO A 17 18.96 -3.81 -1.95
N TYR A 18 20.24 -3.42 -1.83
CA TYR A 18 20.67 -2.05 -1.55
C TYR A 18 21.02 -1.28 -2.81
N GLY A 19 20.43 -0.10 -3.01
CA GLY A 19 20.79 0.73 -4.16
C GLY A 19 19.68 1.67 -4.59
N PHE A 20 19.91 2.35 -5.71
CA PHE A 20 18.93 3.20 -6.38
C PHE A 20 18.63 2.61 -7.77
N TYR A 21 17.38 2.28 -8.02
CA TYR A 21 16.96 1.52 -9.19
C TYR A 21 15.84 2.23 -9.94
N TYR A 22 15.77 2.01 -11.25
CA TYR A 22 14.55 2.32 -11.99
C TYR A 22 13.45 1.33 -11.60
N VAL A 23 12.21 1.82 -11.56
CA VAL A 23 11.06 0.96 -11.26
C VAL A 23 10.80 0.04 -12.46
N LEU A 24 11.00 -1.26 -12.25
CA LEU A 24 10.54 -2.27 -13.18
C LEU A 24 9.03 -2.44 -13.06
N THR A 25 8.33 -2.43 -14.18
CA THR A 25 6.87 -2.47 -14.22
C THR A 25 6.37 -3.71 -14.94
N ASN A 26 5.24 -4.26 -14.49
CA ASN A 26 4.49 -5.28 -15.22
C ASN A 26 3.72 -4.63 -16.38
N THR A 27 4.45 -4.28 -17.45
CA THR A 27 3.91 -3.65 -18.66
C THR A 27 4.33 -4.43 -19.91
N LYS A 28 3.52 -4.30 -20.96
CA LYS A 28 3.83 -4.81 -22.30
C LYS A 28 3.21 -3.86 -23.32
N ASP A 29 4.01 -3.40 -24.27
CA ASP A 29 3.60 -2.46 -25.32
C ASP A 29 2.98 -1.18 -24.73
N GLY A 30 3.64 -0.59 -23.71
CA GLY A 30 3.18 0.61 -23.01
C GLY A 30 1.96 0.43 -22.09
N ALA A 31 1.32 -0.74 -22.09
CA ALA A 31 0.10 -1.00 -21.33
C ALA A 31 0.33 -1.93 -20.14
N ARG A 32 -0.48 -1.76 -19.09
CA ARG A 32 -0.50 -2.66 -17.93
C ARG A 32 -0.68 -4.12 -18.36
N GLN A 33 0.22 -4.98 -17.90
CA GLN A 33 0.14 -6.42 -18.04
C GLN A 33 -0.34 -7.03 -16.73
N SER A 34 -1.65 -7.27 -16.61
CA SER A 34 -2.21 -7.93 -15.42
C SER A 34 -2.01 -9.45 -15.48
N ALA A 35 -2.05 -10.12 -14.31
CA ALA A 35 -2.05 -11.59 -14.24
C ALA A 35 -3.17 -12.21 -15.08
N PHE A 36 -4.34 -11.57 -15.17
CA PHE A 36 -5.41 -12.00 -16.07
C PHE A 36 -4.98 -11.95 -17.54
N LYS A 37 -4.39 -10.83 -18.01
CA LYS A 37 -3.99 -10.66 -19.41
C LYS A 37 -2.86 -11.63 -19.78
N ALA A 38 -1.92 -11.87 -18.86
CA ALA A 38 -0.80 -12.77 -19.05
C ALA A 38 -1.21 -14.26 -19.01
N PHE A 39 -1.95 -14.70 -17.98
CA PHE A 39 -2.15 -16.12 -17.72
C PHE A 39 -3.54 -16.63 -18.09
N LEU A 40 -4.62 -15.87 -17.83
CA LEU A 40 -5.98 -16.38 -17.99
C LEU A 40 -6.59 -16.04 -19.36
N ARG A 41 -6.35 -14.84 -19.87
CA ARG A 41 -6.89 -14.36 -21.15
C ARG A 41 -6.49 -15.26 -22.33
N PRO A 42 -5.24 -15.75 -22.47
CA PRO A 42 -4.86 -16.58 -23.61
C PRO A 42 -5.56 -17.95 -23.63
N ILE A 43 -5.86 -18.50 -22.45
CA ILE A 43 -6.41 -19.86 -22.29
C ILE A 43 -7.91 -19.90 -22.00
N ARG A 44 -8.58 -18.73 -21.98
CA ARG A 44 -9.97 -18.57 -21.52
C ARG A 44 -11.02 -19.39 -22.29
N ASN A 45 -10.68 -19.84 -23.50
CA ASN A 45 -11.58 -20.61 -24.37
C ASN A 45 -11.35 -22.14 -24.26
N ARG A 46 -10.44 -22.61 -23.41
CA ARG A 46 -10.23 -24.05 -23.22
C ARG A 46 -11.47 -24.67 -22.59
N ALA A 47 -11.96 -25.78 -23.16
CA ALA A 47 -13.19 -26.45 -22.70
C ALA A 47 -13.13 -26.95 -21.25
N ASN A 48 -11.92 -27.21 -20.74
CA ASN A 48 -11.68 -27.67 -19.36
C ASN A 48 -11.45 -26.54 -18.34
N LEU A 49 -11.63 -25.27 -18.73
CA LEU A 49 -11.48 -24.12 -17.86
C LEU A 49 -12.78 -23.32 -17.79
N HIS A 50 -13.36 -23.24 -16.60
CA HIS A 50 -14.58 -22.46 -16.36
C HIS A 50 -14.26 -21.24 -15.50
N VAL A 51 -14.56 -20.05 -16.01
CA VAL A 51 -14.36 -18.78 -15.29
C VAL A 51 -15.71 -18.11 -15.07
N THR A 52 -16.09 -17.93 -13.81
CA THR A 52 -17.28 -17.14 -13.45
C THR A 52 -16.87 -15.81 -12.82
N LYS A 53 -17.47 -14.72 -13.32
CA LYS A 53 -17.30 -13.36 -12.78
C LYS A 53 -18.48 -13.01 -11.88
N ARG A 54 -18.27 -12.03 -11.00
CA ARG A 54 -19.31 -11.52 -10.07
C ARG A 54 -19.90 -12.66 -9.21
N SER A 55 -19.04 -13.59 -8.81
CA SER A 55 -19.36 -14.74 -7.98
C SER A 55 -18.59 -14.59 -6.67
N LYS A 56 -19.26 -14.16 -5.60
CA LYS A 56 -18.63 -14.01 -4.28
C LYS A 56 -18.72 -15.33 -3.53
N VAL A 57 -17.59 -15.98 -3.28
CA VAL A 57 -17.52 -17.19 -2.46
C VAL A 57 -17.88 -16.81 -1.02
N THR A 58 -18.77 -17.58 -0.41
CA THR A 58 -19.31 -17.30 0.93
C THR A 58 -18.88 -18.34 1.96
N LYS A 59 -18.56 -19.56 1.53
CA LYS A 59 -18.15 -20.65 2.42
C LYS A 59 -17.34 -21.70 1.66
N ILE A 60 -16.34 -22.27 2.32
CA ILE A 60 -15.64 -23.50 1.90
C ILE A 60 -16.35 -24.67 2.57
N LEU A 61 -16.66 -25.68 1.78
CA LEU A 61 -17.30 -26.90 2.26
C LEU A 61 -16.23 -27.89 2.70
N ILE A 62 -16.15 -28.12 4.00
CA ILE A 62 -15.14 -28.95 4.64
C ILE A 62 -15.85 -30.02 5.47
N ASP A 63 -15.42 -31.27 5.31
CA ASP A 63 -15.90 -32.37 6.11
C ASP A 63 -15.35 -32.25 7.55
N PRO A 64 -16.21 -32.22 8.59
CA PRO A 64 -15.76 -31.95 9.96
C PRO A 64 -14.94 -33.09 10.58
N THR A 65 -15.01 -34.31 10.05
CA THR A 65 -14.30 -35.48 10.57
C THR A 65 -12.96 -35.65 9.89
N THR A 66 -12.96 -35.73 8.55
CA THR A 66 -11.77 -35.94 7.73
C THR A 66 -10.98 -34.65 7.49
N LYS A 67 -11.57 -33.48 7.77
CA LYS A 67 -11.02 -32.14 7.48
C LYS A 67 -10.76 -31.90 5.99
N THR A 68 -11.36 -32.69 5.11
CA THR A 68 -11.18 -32.57 3.66
C THR A 68 -12.11 -31.51 3.08
N ALA A 69 -11.55 -30.55 2.34
CA ALA A 69 -12.32 -29.59 1.57
C ALA A 69 -12.85 -30.23 0.28
N TYR A 70 -14.17 -30.26 0.10
CA TYR A 70 -14.82 -30.94 -1.02
C TYR A 70 -15.60 -30.00 -1.96
N GLY A 71 -15.57 -28.70 -1.70
CA GLY A 71 -16.25 -27.72 -2.55
C GLY A 71 -16.33 -26.32 -1.95
N VAL A 72 -17.07 -25.45 -2.63
CA VAL A 72 -17.34 -24.08 -2.21
C VAL A 72 -18.78 -23.70 -2.48
N GLU A 73 -19.32 -22.82 -1.64
CA GLU A 73 -20.56 -22.10 -1.89
C GLU A 73 -20.24 -20.67 -2.34
N TYR A 74 -20.96 -20.18 -3.34
CA TYR A 74 -20.85 -18.79 -3.77
C TYR A 74 -22.22 -18.20 -4.11
N VAL A 75 -22.31 -16.87 -4.06
CA VAL A 75 -23.49 -16.12 -4.48
C VAL A 75 -23.19 -15.40 -5.79
N LYS A 76 -24.13 -15.49 -6.73
CA LYS A 76 -24.12 -14.79 -8.02
C LYS A 76 -25.54 -14.37 -8.37
N ASN A 77 -25.75 -13.11 -8.72
CA ASN A 77 -27.07 -12.55 -9.03
C ASN A 77 -28.10 -12.88 -7.93
N ASN A 78 -27.71 -12.70 -6.65
CA ASN A 78 -28.50 -12.99 -5.46
C ASN A 78 -28.98 -14.46 -5.31
N LYS A 79 -28.42 -15.39 -6.09
CA LYS A 79 -28.67 -16.83 -5.95
C LYS A 79 -27.42 -17.53 -5.40
N LYS A 80 -27.63 -18.48 -4.49
CA LYS A 80 -26.57 -19.33 -3.95
C LYS A 80 -26.34 -20.52 -4.87
N TYR A 81 -25.08 -20.85 -5.11
CA TYR A 81 -24.64 -21.99 -5.89
C TYR A 81 -23.57 -22.77 -5.11
N THR A 82 -23.50 -24.06 -5.38
CA THR A 82 -22.51 -24.96 -4.80
C THR A 82 -21.72 -25.64 -5.91
N VAL A 83 -20.40 -25.64 -5.80
CA VAL A 83 -19.49 -26.36 -6.71
C VAL A 83 -18.65 -27.32 -5.90
N ARG A 84 -18.67 -28.60 -6.29
CA ARG A 84 -17.86 -29.65 -5.66
C ARG A 84 -16.53 -29.80 -6.38
N ALA A 85 -15.48 -30.07 -5.61
CA ALA A 85 -14.15 -30.35 -6.11
C ALA A 85 -13.81 -31.83 -5.87
N LYS A 86 -13.28 -32.50 -6.89
CA LYS A 86 -12.85 -33.91 -6.78
C LYS A 86 -11.41 -34.07 -6.26
N LYS A 87 -10.59 -33.03 -6.39
CA LYS A 87 -9.15 -33.07 -6.05
C LYS A 87 -8.81 -32.09 -4.95
N GLU A 88 -9.00 -30.80 -5.20
CA GLU A 88 -8.55 -29.75 -4.28
C GLU A 88 -9.38 -28.47 -4.41
N VAL A 89 -9.34 -27.67 -3.34
CA VAL A 89 -9.85 -26.30 -3.30
C VAL A 89 -8.68 -25.38 -2.98
N ILE A 90 -8.31 -24.51 -3.91
CA ILE A 90 -7.21 -23.54 -3.73
C ILE A 90 -7.81 -22.18 -3.39
N LEU A 91 -7.39 -21.60 -2.26
CA LEU A 91 -7.85 -20.31 -1.79
C LEU A 91 -6.91 -19.18 -2.24
N SER A 92 -7.42 -18.25 -3.04
CA SER A 92 -6.67 -17.11 -3.57
C SER A 92 -7.43 -15.78 -3.48
N ALA A 93 -8.16 -15.56 -2.37
CA ALA A 93 -8.99 -14.37 -2.18
C ALA A 93 -8.22 -13.14 -1.65
N GLY A 94 -6.88 -13.25 -1.51
CA GLY A 94 -5.99 -12.21 -1.00
C GLY A 94 -5.92 -12.16 0.54
N SER A 95 -4.98 -11.38 1.06
CA SER A 95 -4.61 -11.36 2.49
C SER A 95 -5.74 -10.92 3.44
N LEU A 96 -6.78 -10.26 2.93
CA LEU A 96 -7.93 -9.80 3.73
C LEU A 96 -9.13 -10.75 3.64
N ASN A 97 -9.51 -11.19 2.44
CA ASN A 97 -10.72 -12.00 2.25
C ASN A 97 -10.46 -13.50 2.47
N SER A 98 -9.24 -14.01 2.24
CA SER A 98 -8.90 -15.40 2.54
C SER A 98 -9.10 -15.74 4.02
N PRO A 99 -8.55 -14.99 4.99
CA PRO A 99 -8.78 -15.29 6.40
C PRO A 99 -10.25 -15.11 6.80
N GLN A 100 -10.96 -14.13 6.24
CA GLN A 100 -12.41 -13.99 6.43
C GLN A 100 -13.16 -15.26 6.00
N LEU A 101 -12.89 -15.75 4.79
CA LEU A 101 -13.58 -16.92 4.24
C LEU A 101 -13.24 -18.20 5.02
N LEU A 102 -11.99 -18.38 5.43
CA LEU A 102 -11.59 -19.50 6.29
C LEU A 102 -12.34 -19.48 7.63
N MET A 103 -12.37 -18.32 8.30
CA MET A 103 -13.09 -18.18 9.58
C MET A 103 -14.59 -18.43 9.41
N LEU A 104 -15.22 -17.90 8.36
CA LEU A 104 -16.64 -18.19 8.04
C LEU A 104 -16.89 -19.67 7.73
N SER A 105 -15.86 -20.40 7.34
CA SER A 105 -15.89 -21.84 7.06
C SER A 105 -15.51 -22.69 8.29
N GLY A 106 -15.30 -22.08 9.46
CA GLY A 106 -14.97 -22.78 10.70
C GLY A 106 -13.47 -23.05 10.90
N VAL A 107 -12.59 -22.42 10.13
CA VAL A 107 -11.13 -22.53 10.26
C VAL A 107 -10.56 -21.21 10.75
N GLY A 108 -10.16 -21.14 12.01
CA GLY A 108 -9.69 -19.90 12.64
C GLY A 108 -9.64 -19.95 14.17
N PRO A 109 -9.40 -18.81 14.84
CA PRO A 109 -9.20 -18.81 16.29
C PRO A 109 -10.46 -19.27 17.00
N GLU A 110 -10.35 -20.34 17.79
CA GLU A 110 -11.50 -21.02 18.40
C GLU A 110 -12.41 -20.10 19.21
N GLU A 111 -11.84 -19.24 20.05
CA GLU A 111 -12.59 -18.28 20.87
C GLU A 111 -13.43 -17.33 20.00
N HIS A 112 -12.79 -16.70 19.00
CA HIS A 112 -13.46 -15.81 18.05
C HIS A 112 -14.56 -16.51 17.25
N LEU A 113 -14.33 -17.77 16.83
CA LEU A 113 -15.35 -18.55 16.13
C LEU A 113 -16.55 -18.88 17.02
N LYS A 114 -16.30 -19.25 18.29
CA LYS A 114 -17.36 -19.48 19.29
C LYS A 114 -18.17 -18.22 19.58
N GLU A 115 -17.53 -17.07 19.75
CA GLU A 115 -18.18 -15.77 19.92
C GLU A 115 -19.09 -15.42 18.74
N MET A 116 -18.66 -15.73 17.51
CA MET A 116 -19.47 -15.52 16.31
C MET A 116 -20.56 -16.60 16.13
N GLY A 117 -20.57 -17.65 16.96
CA GLY A 117 -21.46 -18.81 16.84
C GLY A 117 -21.25 -19.57 15.53
N ILE A 118 -19.98 -19.81 15.17
CA ILE A 118 -19.55 -20.59 14.01
C ILE A 118 -18.95 -21.91 14.53
N PRO A 119 -19.39 -23.08 14.03
CA PRO A 119 -18.79 -24.36 14.40
C PRO A 119 -17.30 -24.40 14.05
N VAL A 120 -16.48 -24.82 15.03
CA VAL A 120 -15.03 -24.90 14.88
C VAL A 120 -14.67 -26.21 14.18
N ILE A 121 -14.21 -26.10 12.94
CA ILE A 121 -13.64 -27.22 12.20
C ILE A 121 -12.17 -27.38 12.57
N GLN A 122 -11.41 -26.29 12.64
CA GLN A 122 -10.00 -26.33 12.99
C GLN A 122 -9.59 -25.03 13.70
N ASN A 123 -8.99 -25.15 14.88
CA ASN A 123 -8.44 -24.04 15.64
C ASN A 123 -7.07 -23.64 15.06
N LEU A 124 -6.98 -22.47 14.43
CA LEU A 124 -5.75 -21.91 13.84
C LEU A 124 -5.74 -20.39 14.01
N LYS A 125 -4.54 -19.79 14.05
CA LYS A 125 -4.35 -18.32 14.12
C LYS A 125 -4.67 -17.58 12.81
N VAL A 126 -5.79 -17.92 12.18
CA VAL A 126 -6.22 -17.32 10.92
C VAL A 126 -6.60 -15.86 11.13
N GLY A 127 -6.08 -14.99 10.26
CA GLY A 127 -6.30 -13.54 10.35
C GLY A 127 -5.29 -12.83 11.24
N ASP A 128 -4.40 -13.55 11.94
CA ASP A 128 -3.27 -12.94 12.65
C ASP A 128 -2.11 -12.61 11.71
N ASN A 129 -1.12 -11.90 12.25
CA ASN A 129 0.13 -11.60 11.56
C ASN A 129 -0.07 -10.78 10.27
N MET A 130 -1.08 -9.89 10.25
CA MET A 130 -1.26 -8.95 9.15
C MET A 130 -0.08 -7.99 9.11
N GLN A 131 0.48 -7.82 7.92
CA GLN A 131 1.63 -6.96 7.64
C GLN A 131 1.33 -6.11 6.42
N ASP A 132 1.86 -4.89 6.42
CA ASP A 132 1.66 -3.94 5.33
C ASP A 132 2.80 -2.91 5.24
N HIS A 133 2.96 -2.30 4.06
CA HIS A 133 3.97 -1.29 3.78
C HIS A 133 3.39 0.10 4.04
N VAL A 134 3.35 0.51 5.30
CA VAL A 134 3.05 1.91 5.61
C VAL A 134 4.09 2.82 4.99
N SER A 135 3.60 3.73 4.14
CA SER A 135 4.40 4.73 3.45
C SER A 135 3.95 6.12 3.83
N MET A 136 4.90 6.99 4.11
CA MET A 136 4.68 8.42 4.21
C MET A 136 4.81 9.03 2.82
N ALA A 137 3.69 9.50 2.28
CA ALA A 137 3.68 10.34 1.10
C ALA A 137 3.70 11.82 1.52
N GLY A 138 4.63 12.63 1.00
CA GLY A 138 4.50 14.10 1.15
C GLY A 138 5.78 14.91 1.28
N LEU A 139 6.97 14.32 1.14
CA LEU A 139 8.19 15.11 1.04
C LEU A 139 8.26 15.66 -0.40
N ALA A 140 8.04 16.97 -0.54
CA ALA A 140 7.97 17.63 -1.85
C ALA A 140 9.10 18.66 -1.99
N PHE A 141 9.99 18.43 -2.94
CA PHE A 141 11.19 19.24 -3.14
C PHE A 141 11.08 20.10 -4.39
N LEU A 142 11.61 21.32 -4.34
CA LEU A 142 11.68 22.23 -5.49
C LEU A 142 12.82 21.85 -6.42
N VAL A 143 12.51 21.58 -7.67
CA VAL A 143 13.52 21.33 -8.71
C VAL A 143 13.66 22.51 -9.65
N ASN A 144 14.89 22.76 -10.12
CA ASN A 144 15.15 23.81 -11.09
C ASN A 144 14.73 23.41 -12.53
N ASP A 145 14.31 22.17 -12.72
CA ASP A 145 14.06 21.57 -14.04
C ASP A 145 12.56 21.43 -14.37
N THR A 146 12.22 21.38 -15.66
CA THR A 146 10.85 21.34 -16.18
C THR A 146 10.19 19.95 -16.18
N VAL A 147 10.93 18.92 -15.75
CA VAL A 147 10.63 17.49 -15.88
C VAL A 147 9.50 17.01 -14.95
N SER A 148 8.93 17.88 -14.11
CA SER A 148 7.88 17.48 -13.18
C SER A 148 6.56 17.07 -13.87
N ILE A 149 5.99 15.95 -13.43
CA ILE A 149 4.65 15.49 -13.79
C ILE A 149 3.62 16.42 -13.14
N ILE A 150 2.93 17.20 -13.96
CA ILE A 150 1.77 17.99 -13.58
C ILE A 150 0.57 17.48 -14.38
N GLU A 151 -0.50 17.09 -13.70
CA GLU A 151 -1.66 16.42 -14.31
C GLU A 151 -2.23 17.18 -15.51
N SER A 152 -2.32 18.51 -15.42
CA SER A 152 -2.81 19.39 -16.48
C SER A 152 -1.94 19.44 -17.74
N ARG A 153 -0.70 18.95 -17.70
CA ARG A 153 0.20 18.90 -18.87
C ARG A 153 0.03 17.64 -19.72
N PHE A 154 -0.61 16.60 -19.18
CA PHE A 154 -0.73 15.30 -19.84
C PHE A 154 -2.05 15.10 -20.58
N THR A 155 -3.02 15.98 -20.39
CA THR A 155 -4.33 15.94 -21.07
C THR A 155 -4.29 16.35 -22.54
N SER A 156 -3.11 16.64 -23.11
CA SER A 156 -2.96 16.95 -24.52
C SER A 156 -3.34 15.76 -25.40
N ALA A 157 -4.13 16.02 -26.44
CA ALA A 157 -4.53 15.02 -27.43
C ALA A 157 -3.34 14.32 -28.09
N ARG A 158 -2.18 14.99 -28.19
CA ARG A 158 -0.95 14.40 -28.72
C ARG A 158 -0.48 13.20 -27.89
N TYR A 159 -0.47 13.31 -26.57
CA TYR A 159 -0.04 12.21 -25.70
C TYR A 159 -1.01 11.02 -25.72
N ILE A 160 -2.31 11.30 -25.91
CA ILE A 160 -3.32 10.26 -26.10
C ILE A 160 -3.05 9.50 -27.40
N LEU A 161 -2.77 10.22 -28.50
CA LEU A 161 -2.44 9.61 -29.79
C LEU A 161 -1.13 8.82 -29.74
N ASP A 162 -0.08 9.38 -29.15
CA ASP A 162 1.22 8.69 -29.00
C ASP A 162 1.06 7.41 -28.16
N TYR A 163 0.28 7.44 -27.09
CA TYR A 163 -0.04 6.24 -26.30
C TYR A 163 -0.82 5.20 -27.11
N TRP A 164 -1.86 5.62 -27.85
CA TRP A 164 -2.74 4.70 -28.54
C TRP A 164 -2.08 4.04 -29.76
N VAL A 165 -1.27 4.80 -30.50
CA VAL A 165 -0.62 4.33 -31.73
C VAL A 165 0.73 3.68 -31.46
N ARG A 166 1.55 4.25 -30.56
CA ARG A 166 2.93 3.81 -30.34
C ARG A 166 3.13 3.09 -29.01
N GLY A 167 2.17 3.16 -28.09
CA GLY A 167 2.37 2.65 -26.73
C GLY A 167 3.44 3.45 -25.98
N GLU A 168 3.57 4.74 -26.29
CA GLU A 168 4.60 5.63 -25.76
C GLU A 168 4.00 6.79 -24.97
N GLY A 169 4.86 7.57 -24.33
CA GLY A 169 4.49 8.79 -23.64
C GLY A 169 4.08 8.59 -22.18
N PRO A 170 3.59 9.65 -21.54
CA PRO A 170 3.43 9.75 -20.09
C PRO A 170 2.38 8.80 -19.51
N TYR A 171 1.43 8.33 -20.32
CA TYR A 171 0.41 7.36 -19.91
C TYR A 171 0.95 5.94 -19.71
N THR A 172 2.20 5.68 -20.11
CA THR A 172 2.89 4.40 -19.86
C THR A 172 3.54 4.36 -18.47
N LEU A 173 3.67 5.52 -17.80
CA LEU A 173 4.34 5.64 -16.50
C LEU A 173 3.48 5.03 -15.38
N PRO A 174 4.08 4.32 -14.42
CA PRO A 174 3.37 3.60 -13.37
C PRO A 174 2.93 4.53 -12.22
N GLY A 175 2.00 5.46 -12.49
CA GLY A 175 1.47 6.34 -11.46
C GLY A 175 2.50 7.32 -10.88
N GLY A 176 3.53 7.65 -11.67
CA GLY A 176 4.55 8.62 -11.30
C GLY A 176 5.58 8.11 -10.30
N ALA A 177 5.82 6.81 -10.16
CA ALA A 177 7.00 6.26 -9.48
C ALA A 177 8.04 5.84 -10.53
N GLU A 178 9.18 6.52 -10.61
CA GLU A 178 10.19 6.27 -11.65
C GLU A 178 11.45 5.61 -11.12
N ALA A 179 11.78 5.88 -9.86
CA ALA A 179 12.89 5.23 -9.19
C ALA A 179 12.48 4.79 -7.79
N VAL A 180 13.16 3.76 -7.31
CA VAL A 180 13.11 3.30 -5.92
C VAL A 180 14.51 3.23 -5.38
N ALA A 181 14.68 3.46 -4.08
CA ALA A 181 15.93 3.19 -3.41
C ALA A 181 15.70 2.43 -2.13
N PHE A 182 16.56 1.45 -1.91
CA PHE A 182 16.54 0.64 -0.72
C PHE A 182 17.80 0.95 0.08
N VAL A 183 17.59 1.48 1.28
CA VAL A 183 18.66 1.98 2.15
C VAL A 183 18.45 1.50 3.58
N SER A 184 19.51 1.50 4.38
CA SER A 184 19.43 1.22 5.81
C SER A 184 19.46 2.51 6.62
N THR A 185 18.55 2.64 7.57
CA THR A 185 18.63 3.65 8.62
C THR A 185 19.71 3.29 9.64
N LYS A 186 20.07 4.24 10.50
CA LYS A 186 21.01 4.01 11.60
C LYS A 186 20.49 3.02 12.65
N LEU A 187 19.19 2.75 12.65
CA LEU A 187 18.51 1.84 13.57
C LEU A 187 18.45 0.40 13.02
N ASN A 188 19.00 0.17 11.82
CA ASN A 188 19.02 -1.15 11.22
C ASN A 188 20.22 -1.96 11.73
N ASP A 189 19.94 -2.97 12.56
CA ASP A 189 20.95 -3.91 13.03
C ASP A 189 21.27 -4.99 11.98
N ASP A 190 20.31 -5.33 11.09
CA ASP A 190 20.53 -6.29 10.00
C ASP A 190 21.03 -5.58 8.73
N ARG A 191 22.34 -5.62 8.51
CA ARG A 191 22.97 -5.04 7.32
C ARG A 191 22.79 -5.86 6.05
N ARG A 192 22.10 -7.01 6.10
CA ARG A 192 21.78 -7.81 4.92
C ARG A 192 20.49 -7.36 4.23
N HIS A 193 19.58 -6.72 4.97
CA HIS A 193 18.29 -6.29 4.44
C HIS A 193 18.02 -4.80 4.72
N PRO A 194 17.64 -4.01 3.70
CA PRO A 194 17.26 -2.61 3.90
C PRO A 194 15.98 -2.51 4.75
N ASP A 195 15.91 -1.51 5.62
CA ASP A 195 14.75 -1.18 6.46
C ASP A 195 14.01 0.08 5.99
N MET A 196 14.46 0.68 4.87
CA MET A 196 13.86 1.86 4.25
C MET A 196 13.82 1.76 2.72
N GLU A 197 12.69 2.14 2.16
CA GLU A 197 12.36 2.17 0.73
C GLU A 197 11.93 3.59 0.39
N LEU A 198 12.72 4.25 -0.45
CA LEU A 198 12.42 5.58 -0.93
C LEU A 198 11.83 5.44 -2.32
N VAL A 199 10.61 5.93 -2.51
CA VAL A 199 9.93 5.94 -3.80
C VAL A 199 10.03 7.35 -4.37
N PHE A 200 10.66 7.48 -5.53
CA PHE A 200 10.89 8.75 -6.19
C PHE A 200 9.90 8.93 -7.32
N GLY A 201 9.15 10.03 -7.25
CA GLY A 201 8.19 10.38 -8.28
C GLY A 201 8.41 11.78 -8.85
N PRO A 202 8.31 11.95 -10.19
CA PRO A 202 8.43 13.25 -10.81
C PRO A 202 7.25 14.21 -10.60
N GLY A 203 6.17 13.83 -9.91
CA GLY A 203 5.05 14.72 -9.57
C GLY A 203 4.98 14.99 -8.07
N ALA A 204 4.14 15.93 -7.62
CA ALA A 204 3.84 16.10 -6.20
C ALA A 204 2.35 16.30 -5.93
N PHE A 205 1.89 16.12 -4.68
CA PHE A 205 0.51 16.46 -4.29
C PHE A 205 0.15 17.91 -4.64
N THR A 206 1.12 18.83 -4.66
CA THR A 206 0.91 20.21 -5.13
C THR A 206 0.58 20.32 -6.63
N GLY A 207 0.85 19.28 -7.42
CA GLY A 207 0.49 19.17 -8.84
C GLY A 207 -0.83 18.45 -9.11
N ASP A 208 -1.56 18.02 -8.08
CA ASP A 208 -2.87 17.36 -8.16
C ASP A 208 -3.99 18.37 -8.48
N THR A 209 -4.03 18.86 -9.71
CA THR A 209 -4.97 19.91 -10.14
C THR A 209 -6.39 19.37 -10.40
N GLY A 210 -6.51 18.10 -10.77
CA GLY A 210 -7.77 17.41 -11.07
C GLY A 210 -8.31 16.61 -9.89
N GLY A 211 -7.49 16.41 -8.84
CA GLY A 211 -7.92 15.75 -7.62
C GLY A 211 -7.89 14.22 -7.68
N SER A 212 -7.17 13.66 -8.65
CA SER A 212 -7.02 12.22 -8.80
C SER A 212 -6.13 11.64 -7.70
N LEU A 213 -5.04 12.33 -7.34
CA LEU A 213 -4.13 11.86 -6.28
C LEU A 213 -4.80 11.95 -4.90
N ARG A 214 -5.49 13.04 -4.56
CA ARG A 214 -6.22 13.15 -3.29
C ARG A 214 -7.28 12.05 -3.15
N ALA A 215 -7.95 11.69 -4.25
CA ALA A 215 -8.94 10.61 -4.23
C ALA A 215 -8.27 9.25 -4.00
N CYS A 216 -7.15 8.98 -4.68
CA CYS A 216 -6.38 7.73 -4.50
C CYS A 216 -5.87 7.56 -3.06
N PHE A 217 -5.44 8.64 -2.41
CA PHE A 217 -4.93 8.60 -1.03
C PHE A 217 -6.01 8.85 0.03
N ASN A 218 -7.28 8.99 -0.38
CA ASN A 218 -8.40 9.39 0.48
C ASN A 218 -8.05 10.62 1.36
N MET A 219 -7.36 11.59 0.75
CA MET A 219 -6.87 12.77 1.44
C MET A 219 -8.03 13.74 1.66
N ASN A 220 -8.14 14.26 2.89
CA ASN A 220 -9.13 15.27 3.22
C ASN A 220 -8.85 16.57 2.46
N ASP A 221 -9.88 17.12 1.79
CA ASP A 221 -9.80 18.36 1.04
C ASP A 221 -9.32 19.55 1.89
N SER A 222 -9.79 19.67 3.13
CA SER A 222 -9.36 20.73 4.05
C SER A 222 -7.87 20.65 4.37
N PHE A 223 -7.33 19.43 4.50
CA PHE A 223 -5.91 19.20 4.72
C PHE A 223 -5.10 19.60 3.48
N TYR A 224 -5.55 19.17 2.31
CA TYR A 224 -4.93 19.54 1.04
C TYR A 224 -4.87 21.07 0.85
N GLN A 225 -5.98 21.75 1.12
CA GLN A 225 -6.07 23.21 0.97
C GLN A 225 -5.14 23.99 1.90
N GLN A 226 -4.83 23.46 3.08
CA GLN A 226 -3.94 24.10 4.04
C GLN A 226 -2.47 23.80 3.76
N VAL A 227 -2.15 22.57 3.35
CA VAL A 227 -0.78 22.06 3.30
C VAL A 227 -0.17 22.16 1.90
N TYR A 228 -0.94 21.83 0.86
CA TYR A 228 -0.40 21.70 -0.50
C TYR A 228 -0.87 22.82 -1.43
N LYS A 229 -2.13 23.24 -1.34
CA LYS A 229 -2.71 24.29 -2.22
C LYS A 229 -1.98 25.64 -2.20
N PRO A 230 -1.48 26.16 -1.06
CA PRO A 230 -0.77 27.44 -1.04
C PRO A 230 0.51 27.43 -1.88
N SER A 231 1.08 26.24 -2.08
CA SER A 231 2.35 26.01 -2.78
C SER A 231 2.19 25.61 -4.25
N VAL A 232 0.97 25.73 -4.82
CA VAL A 232 0.63 25.34 -6.20
C VAL A 232 1.18 26.30 -7.26
N ARG A 233 1.41 27.60 -6.93
CA ARG A 233 1.85 28.59 -7.93
C ARG A 233 3.30 28.33 -8.39
N GLY A 234 3.44 27.87 -9.64
CA GLY A 234 4.73 27.76 -10.35
C GLY A 234 5.56 26.49 -10.09
N ALA A 235 4.98 25.47 -9.43
CA ALA A 235 5.72 24.38 -8.82
C ALA A 235 6.36 23.37 -9.82
N ARG A 236 7.63 23.58 -10.15
CA ARG A 236 8.57 22.53 -10.58
C ARG A 236 8.98 21.74 -9.33
N ARG A 237 8.26 20.67 -8.99
CA ARG A 237 8.50 19.91 -7.75
C ARG A 237 8.54 18.40 -8.00
N LEU A 238 9.41 17.71 -7.27
CA LEU A 238 9.43 16.24 -7.17
C LEU A 238 8.79 15.84 -5.84
N GLN A 239 7.99 14.78 -5.83
CA GLN A 239 7.56 14.13 -4.60
C GLN A 239 8.37 12.88 -4.38
N ARG A 240 8.71 12.71 -3.12
CA ARG A 240 9.30 11.50 -2.62
C ARG A 240 8.36 10.94 -1.57
N GLY A 241 8.06 9.67 -1.74
CA GLY A 241 7.46 8.85 -0.71
C GLY A 241 8.58 8.15 0.04
N ALA A 242 8.57 8.22 1.36
CA ALA A 242 9.39 7.36 2.18
C ALA A 242 8.49 6.23 2.70
N GLY A 243 8.73 5.01 2.23
CA GLY A 243 8.09 3.79 2.70
C GLY A 243 9.05 2.97 3.53
N ALA A 244 8.60 2.41 4.65
CA ALA A 244 9.38 1.37 5.30
C ALA A 244 9.03 0.02 4.65
N PRO A 245 9.98 -0.69 3.99
CA PRO A 245 9.78 -2.02 3.45
C PRO A 245 9.45 -3.00 4.60
N PRO A 246 8.85 -4.14 4.29
CA PRO A 246 8.19 -5.03 5.26
C PRO A 246 9.18 -5.89 6.03
N THR A 247 10.46 -5.84 5.68
CA THR A 247 11.46 -6.85 6.03
C THR A 247 11.68 -6.96 7.53
N GLU A 248 11.35 -5.95 8.33
CA GLU A 248 11.37 -6.10 9.78
C GLU A 248 10.42 -5.14 10.54
N LYS A 249 9.18 -5.00 10.09
CA LYS A 249 8.20 -4.31 10.94
C LYS A 249 7.97 -5.17 12.17
N SER A 250 7.99 -4.58 13.35
CA SER A 250 7.59 -5.31 14.58
C SER A 250 6.10 -5.15 14.84
N SER A 251 5.44 -4.17 14.22
CA SER A 251 3.99 -4.08 14.19
C SER A 251 3.34 -5.26 13.47
N ARG A 252 2.33 -5.83 14.11
CA ARG A 252 1.47 -6.88 13.57
C ARG A 252 0.02 -6.51 13.75
N GLY A 253 -0.69 -6.52 12.64
CA GLY A 253 -2.14 -6.35 12.62
C GLY A 253 -2.88 -7.67 12.70
N ALA A 254 -4.20 -7.56 12.68
CA ALA A 254 -5.13 -8.67 12.65
C ALA A 254 -6.36 -8.36 11.78
N VAL A 255 -6.93 -9.41 11.20
CA VAL A 255 -8.22 -9.43 10.51
C VAL A 255 -9.17 -10.31 11.32
N ARG A 256 -10.37 -9.79 11.61
CA ARG A 256 -11.42 -10.51 12.35
C ARG A 256 -12.75 -10.44 11.64
N LEU A 257 -13.63 -11.39 11.92
CA LEU A 257 -15.01 -11.30 11.46
C LEU A 257 -15.74 -10.20 12.21
N ARG A 258 -16.44 -9.33 11.48
CA ARG A 258 -17.44 -8.42 12.04
C ARG A 258 -18.73 -9.16 12.41
N SER A 259 -19.09 -10.16 11.61
CA SER A 259 -20.31 -10.95 11.76
C SER A 259 -20.22 -12.22 10.91
N LYS A 260 -21.23 -13.10 11.03
CA LYS A 260 -21.42 -14.27 10.15
C LYS A 260 -21.84 -13.95 8.72
N ASN A 261 -22.26 -12.71 8.43
CA ASN A 261 -22.66 -12.33 7.09
C ASN A 261 -21.42 -12.17 6.18
N PRO A 262 -21.25 -12.99 5.12
CA PRO A 262 -20.09 -12.92 4.22
C PRO A 262 -20.04 -11.62 3.40
N PHE A 263 -21.14 -10.85 3.36
CA PHE A 263 -21.20 -9.57 2.67
C PHE A 263 -20.74 -8.40 3.53
N HIS A 264 -20.62 -8.58 4.84
CA HIS A 264 -20.05 -7.55 5.71
C HIS A 264 -18.53 -7.56 5.60
N TRP A 265 -17.94 -6.37 5.54
CA TRP A 265 -16.50 -6.21 5.57
C TRP A 265 -15.92 -6.69 6.90
N PRO A 266 -14.77 -7.40 6.89
CA PRO A 266 -14.11 -7.82 8.12
C PRO A 266 -13.65 -6.60 8.92
N LEU A 267 -13.36 -6.81 10.20
CA LEU A 267 -12.70 -5.83 11.03
C LEU A 267 -11.20 -5.90 10.75
N LEU A 268 -10.61 -4.74 10.49
CA LEU A 268 -9.19 -4.58 10.20
C LEU A 268 -8.53 -3.84 11.36
N TYR A 269 -7.56 -4.50 11.98
CA TYR A 269 -6.72 -3.95 13.03
C TYR A 269 -5.31 -3.85 12.49
N PRO A 270 -4.96 -2.81 11.73
CA PRO A 270 -3.66 -2.73 11.08
C PRO A 270 -2.50 -2.63 12.08
N ASN A 271 -2.74 -2.04 13.26
CA ASN A 271 -1.74 -1.81 14.31
C ASN A 271 -0.44 -1.20 13.77
N TYR A 272 -0.57 -0.29 12.80
CA TYR A 272 0.55 0.41 12.22
C TYR A 272 1.31 1.17 13.31
N PHE A 273 2.64 1.15 13.19
CA PHE A 273 3.56 1.91 14.00
C PHE A 273 3.63 1.49 15.47
N ASN A 274 4.67 0.74 15.82
CA ASN A 274 5.20 0.75 17.17
C ASN A 274 6.34 1.77 17.30
N GLU A 275 6.96 1.84 18.48
CA GLU A 275 8.02 2.82 18.74
C GLU A 275 9.22 2.69 17.79
N ARG A 276 9.64 1.45 17.47
CA ARG A 276 10.75 1.21 16.54
C ARG A 276 10.38 1.64 15.12
N ASP A 277 9.18 1.29 14.66
CA ASP A 277 8.70 1.64 13.33
C ASP A 277 8.62 3.18 13.14
N LEU A 278 8.14 3.92 14.15
CA LEU A 278 8.11 5.38 14.10
C LEU A 278 9.50 6.00 14.05
N ARG A 279 10.42 5.53 14.89
CA ARG A 279 11.80 6.04 14.91
C ARG A 279 12.50 5.76 13.57
N THR A 280 12.30 4.57 13.01
CA THR A 280 12.83 4.19 11.69
C THR A 280 12.29 5.11 10.60
N MET A 281 10.99 5.40 10.62
CA MET A 281 10.38 6.35 9.68
C MET A 281 10.97 7.77 9.83
N VAL A 282 11.14 8.27 11.06
CA VAL A 282 11.73 9.59 11.31
C VAL A 282 13.18 9.66 10.85
N GLU A 283 13.99 8.61 11.09
CA GLU A 283 15.36 8.55 10.58
C GLU A 283 15.41 8.45 9.06
N GLY A 284 14.48 7.72 8.44
CA GLY A 284 14.31 7.69 6.98
C GLY A 284 14.07 9.08 6.39
N ILE A 285 13.14 9.85 6.99
CA ILE A 285 12.84 11.23 6.59
C ILE A 285 14.07 12.14 6.73
N LYS A 286 14.80 12.04 7.86
CA LYS A 286 16.02 12.82 8.08
C LYS A 286 17.13 12.46 7.09
N MET A 287 17.28 11.18 6.77
CA MET A 287 18.25 10.73 5.77
C MET A 287 17.94 11.31 4.39
N GLU A 288 16.66 11.43 4.06
CA GLU A 288 16.23 12.03 2.80
C GLU A 288 16.59 13.52 2.72
N ASP A 289 16.30 14.28 3.79
CA ASP A 289 16.65 15.71 3.94
C ASP A 289 18.17 15.94 3.90
N GLN A 290 18.97 15.09 4.59
CA GLN A 290 20.43 15.23 4.59
C GLN A 290 21.06 14.92 3.23
N LYS A 291 20.55 13.90 2.53
CA LYS A 291 21.05 13.51 1.20
C LYS A 291 20.69 14.53 0.11
N GLU A 292 19.74 15.44 0.38
CA GLU A 292 19.35 16.53 -0.50
C GLU A 292 20.42 17.63 -0.55
N GLY A 293 20.98 18.03 0.61
CA GLY A 293 21.95 19.11 0.73
C GLY A 293 23.24 18.92 -0.08
N SER A 294 23.46 17.72 -0.63
CA SER A 294 24.61 17.28 -1.42
C SER A 294 24.35 17.22 -2.93
N VAL A 295 23.13 17.47 -3.42
CA VAL A 295 22.77 17.33 -4.86
C VAL A 295 22.39 18.68 -5.48
N GLY A 296 23.28 19.24 -6.31
CA GLY A 296 23.16 20.60 -6.89
C GLY A 296 22.02 20.86 -7.90
N VAL A 297 21.10 19.91 -8.11
CA VAL A 297 19.94 20.05 -9.01
C VAL A 297 18.71 20.66 -8.29
N ILE A 298 18.72 20.63 -6.96
CA ILE A 298 17.64 21.05 -6.09
C ILE A 298 18.01 22.40 -5.49
N ARG A 299 17.12 23.40 -5.57
CA ARG A 299 17.38 24.69 -4.92
C ARG A 299 17.35 24.47 -3.40
N ARG A 300 18.44 24.78 -2.70
CA ARG A 300 18.31 25.20 -1.30
C ARG A 300 17.39 26.40 -1.33
N SER A 301 16.24 26.32 -0.67
CA SER A 301 15.37 27.48 -0.55
C SER A 301 16.00 28.48 0.42
N GLU A 302 17.00 29.21 -0.04
CA GLU A 302 17.48 30.41 0.64
C GLU A 302 16.31 31.42 0.64
N GLY A 303 15.60 31.50 1.75
CA GLY A 303 14.48 32.43 1.97
C GLY A 303 13.10 31.79 2.13
N ILE A 304 12.94 30.49 1.86
CA ILE A 304 11.73 29.76 2.30
C ILE A 304 12.19 28.92 3.48
N THR A 305 11.90 29.42 4.68
CA THR A 305 12.04 28.70 5.95
C THR A 305 11.79 27.21 5.74
N ARG A 306 12.65 26.33 6.26
CA ARG A 306 12.34 24.90 6.54
C ARG A 306 10.82 24.73 6.70
N ASP A 307 10.13 24.37 5.62
CA ASP A 307 8.72 24.77 5.50
C ASP A 307 7.91 24.12 6.61
N ARG A 308 6.88 24.84 7.11
CA ARG A 308 5.99 24.41 8.20
C ARG A 308 5.47 22.97 8.05
N VAL A 309 5.51 22.42 6.84
CA VAL A 309 5.20 21.02 6.52
C VAL A 309 6.25 20.07 7.08
N HIS A 310 7.54 20.17 6.73
CA HIS A 310 8.58 19.26 7.21
C HIS A 310 8.77 19.31 8.73
N LEU A 311 8.91 20.51 9.30
CA LEU A 311 9.04 20.68 10.75
C LEU A 311 7.74 20.40 11.49
N GLY A 312 6.58 20.65 10.87
CA GLY A 312 5.27 20.35 11.44
C GLY A 312 5.02 18.85 11.55
N TRP A 313 5.46 18.06 10.57
CA TRP A 313 5.38 16.60 10.60
C TRP A 313 6.33 15.98 11.61
N ILE A 314 7.59 16.41 11.64
CA ILE A 314 8.55 15.97 12.66
C ILE A 314 8.02 16.32 14.05
N ARG A 315 7.52 17.55 14.26
CA ARG A 315 6.89 17.96 15.52
C ARG A 315 5.56 17.27 15.82
N CYS A 316 4.80 16.80 14.82
CA CYS A 316 3.55 16.06 15.02
C CYS A 316 3.83 14.61 15.43
N LEU A 317 4.83 13.98 14.83
CA LEU A 317 5.33 12.65 15.20
C LEU A 317 6.02 12.69 16.58
N GLU A 318 6.89 13.68 16.82
CA GLU A 318 7.53 13.92 18.13
C GLU A 318 6.54 14.45 19.20
N GLY A 319 5.47 15.14 18.80
CA GLY A 319 4.44 15.70 19.69
C GLY A 319 3.41 14.67 20.12
N SER A 320 3.04 13.73 19.23
CA SER A 320 2.24 12.55 19.57
C SER A 320 2.94 11.70 20.64
N TRP A 321 4.28 11.71 20.64
CA TRP A 321 5.11 11.04 21.64
C TRP A 321 5.06 11.69 23.04
N LYS A 322 4.93 13.02 23.14
CA LYS A 322 4.82 13.70 24.45
C LYS A 322 3.47 13.46 25.16
N LYS A 323 2.39 13.23 24.42
CA LYS A 323 1.06 12.95 25.02
C LYS A 323 0.95 11.55 25.62
N ASN A 324 1.79 10.59 25.22
CA ASN A 324 1.79 9.23 25.76
C ASN A 324 2.72 9.02 26.98
N ARG A 325 3.39 10.08 27.49
CA ARG A 325 4.32 9.99 28.63
C ARG A 325 3.70 10.15 30.02
N PHE A 326 2.47 10.66 30.13
CA PHE A 326 1.80 10.74 31.42
C PHE A 326 0.84 9.57 31.56
N GLY A 327 1.31 8.53 32.26
CA GLY A 327 0.52 7.38 32.65
C GLY A 327 -0.70 7.80 33.45
N GLY A 328 -1.85 7.86 32.78
CA GLY A 328 -3.16 7.81 33.41
C GLY A 328 -3.82 6.53 32.95
N SER A 329 -4.16 5.64 33.88
CA SER A 329 -5.07 4.54 33.61
C SER A 329 -6.39 5.13 33.09
N VAL A 330 -6.71 4.84 31.82
CA VAL A 330 -8.04 5.13 31.27
C VAL A 330 -8.75 3.79 31.12
N THR A 331 -9.27 3.30 32.24
CA THR A 331 -10.50 2.50 32.23
C THR A 331 -11.65 3.43 31.85
N ARG A 332 -11.74 3.76 30.56
CA ARG A 332 -12.99 4.22 29.97
C ARG A 332 -13.18 3.44 28.68
N GLY A 333 -14.25 2.66 28.65
CA GLY A 333 -14.70 2.00 27.44
C GLY A 333 -14.84 3.00 26.28
N PRO A 334 -14.84 2.51 25.04
CA PRO A 334 -14.88 3.37 23.87
C PRO A 334 -16.10 4.30 23.98
N PRO A 335 -15.95 5.62 23.74
CA PRO A 335 -17.11 6.49 23.61
C PRO A 335 -17.97 5.95 22.46
N SER A 336 -19.25 5.75 22.76
CA SER A 336 -20.27 5.32 21.81
C SER A 336 -20.28 6.28 20.62
N GLY A 337 -19.68 5.87 19.49
CA GLY A 337 -19.72 6.68 18.28
C GLY A 337 -18.59 6.47 17.26
N LEU A 338 -17.48 5.82 17.59
CA LEU A 338 -16.41 5.57 16.61
C LEU A 338 -16.76 4.37 15.72
N ARG A 339 -17.24 4.68 14.50
CA ARG A 339 -17.45 3.69 13.45
C ARG A 339 -16.09 3.18 12.96
N PRO A 340 -15.91 1.85 12.77
CA PRO A 340 -14.72 1.31 12.12
C PRO A 340 -14.58 1.92 10.73
N ILE A 341 -13.36 2.29 10.35
CA ILE A 341 -13.02 2.77 9.01
C ILE A 341 -13.40 1.67 8.02
N ILE A 342 -14.40 1.97 7.18
CA ILE A 342 -14.78 1.14 6.04
C ILE A 342 -14.03 1.75 4.85
N MET A 343 -13.06 1.02 4.30
CA MET A 343 -12.55 1.29 2.96
C MET A 343 -13.47 0.67 1.92
#